data_AF-A0AAE5H1E7-F1
#
_entry.id   AF-A0AAE5H1E7-F1
#
_cell.length_a   1.000
_cell.length_b   1.000
_cell.length_c   1.000
_cell.angle_alpha   90.00
_cell.angle_beta   90.00
_cell.angle_gamma   90.00
#
_symmetry.space_group_name_H-M   'P 1'
#
loop_
_entity.id
_entity.type
_entity.pdbx_description
1 polymer ?
#
loop_
_entity_poly.entity_id
_entity_poly.type
_entity_poly.pdbx_seq_one_letter_code
_entity_poly.pdbx_strand_id
1 'polypeptide(L)'
;MKLVYKAPTEDVALAELDNLEEKWGDKYLIPIKSWRNNWDELSTFFKYPPEIRKIIYITNAMESYNHQLRKVTKSKSIFPNDESLLKILYLATIDITKKWTQGIKGWAQILAQLSIFSEGRLDEVLF
;
A
#
# COMPACT_ATOMS: atom_id res chain seq x y z
N MET A 1 1.27 12.94 8.78
CA MET A 1 0.78 12.05 7.70
C MET A 1 -0.22 11.02 8.21
N LYS A 2 0.01 10.30 9.32
CA LYS A 2 -0.95 9.34 9.91
C LYS A 2 -2.40 9.83 10.00
N LEU A 3 -2.59 11.09 10.35
CA LEU A 3 -3.90 11.71 10.51
C LEU A 3 -4.64 11.86 9.17
N VAL A 4 -3.92 12.19 8.10
CA VAL A 4 -4.48 12.34 6.73
C VAL A 4 -5.11 11.02 6.26
N TYR A 5 -4.35 9.93 6.24
CA TYR A 5 -4.85 8.67 5.68
C TYR A 5 -5.75 7.85 6.63
N LYS A 6 -5.78 8.18 7.92
CA LYS A 6 -6.72 7.58 8.88
C LYS A 6 -7.99 8.40 9.08
N ALA A 7 -8.13 9.54 8.39
CA ALA A 7 -9.32 10.36 8.46
C ALA A 7 -10.58 9.56 8.09
N PRO A 8 -11.74 9.87 8.67
CA PRO A 8 -12.99 9.20 8.35
C PRO A 8 -13.45 9.53 6.92
N THR A 9 -13.28 10.77 6.48
CA THR A 9 -13.70 11.31 5.18
C THR A 9 -12.57 12.07 4.49
N GLU A 10 -12.73 12.31 3.19
CA GLU A 10 -11.78 13.10 2.38
C GLU A 10 -11.65 14.55 2.87
N ASP A 11 -12.76 15.20 3.23
CA ASP A 11 -12.74 16.60 3.73
C ASP A 11 -11.91 16.73 5.01
N VAL A 12 -12.05 15.76 5.94
CA VAL A 12 -11.25 15.72 7.17
C VAL A 12 -9.78 15.44 6.84
N ALA A 13 -9.51 14.60 5.83
CA ALA A 13 -8.16 14.33 5.38
C ALA A 13 -7.48 15.57 4.79
N LEU A 14 -8.22 16.38 4.03
CA LEU A 14 -7.77 17.67 3.50
C LEU A 14 -7.43 18.65 4.62
N ALA A 15 -8.30 18.80 5.62
CA ALA A 15 -8.03 19.64 6.78
C ALA A 15 -6.77 19.17 7.55
N GLU A 16 -6.59 17.86 7.70
CA GLU A 16 -5.38 17.30 8.29
C GLU A 16 -4.12 17.50 7.42
N LEU A 17 -4.27 17.62 6.09
CA LEU A 17 -3.18 17.96 5.19
C LEU A 17 -2.81 19.43 5.32
N ASP A 18 -3.79 20.33 5.49
CA ASP A 18 -3.57 21.75 5.78
C ASP A 18 -2.79 21.92 7.10
N ASN A 19 -3.22 21.25 8.17
CA ASN A 19 -2.52 21.24 9.46
C ASN A 19 -1.09 20.70 9.36
N LEU A 20 -0.88 19.70 8.50
CA LEU A 20 0.44 19.13 8.26
C LEU A 20 1.35 20.14 7.53
N GLU A 21 0.79 20.86 6.56
CA GLU A 21 1.49 21.90 5.81
C GLU A 21 1.84 23.09 6.70
N GLU A 22 0.94 23.55 7.56
CA GLU A 22 1.25 24.61 8.53
C GLU A 22 2.42 24.22 9.44
N LYS A 23 2.44 22.97 9.91
CA LYS A 23 3.46 22.51 10.86
C LYS A 23 4.81 22.19 10.21
N TRP A 24 4.82 21.74 8.95
CA TRP A 24 6.01 21.14 8.32
C TRP A 24 6.34 21.69 6.93
N GLY A 25 5.51 22.59 6.39
CA GLY A 25 5.63 23.21 5.07
C GLY A 25 7.00 23.81 4.81
N ASP A 26 7.48 24.63 5.74
CA ASP A 26 8.76 25.32 5.63
C ASP A 26 9.96 24.37 5.52
N LYS A 27 9.88 23.22 6.19
CA LYS A 27 10.96 22.23 6.23
C LYS A 27 10.86 21.19 5.12
N TYR A 28 9.65 20.85 4.70
CA TYR A 28 9.38 19.72 3.80
C TYR A 28 8.45 20.11 2.64
N LEU A 29 8.80 21.19 1.94
CA LEU A 29 8.02 21.73 0.83
C LEU A 29 7.78 20.72 -0.30
N ILE A 30 8.81 19.97 -0.71
CA ILE A 30 8.72 19.04 -1.84
C ILE A 30 7.72 17.89 -1.56
N PRO A 31 7.80 17.17 -0.43
CA PRO A 31 6.79 16.18 -0.08
C PRO A 31 5.37 16.74 -0.03
N ILE A 32 5.17 17.91 0.59
CA ILE A 32 3.84 18.50 0.74
C ILE A 32 3.25 18.89 -0.61
N LYS A 33 4.05 19.54 -1.47
CA LYS A 33 3.64 19.88 -2.84
C LYS A 33 3.29 18.63 -3.65
N SER A 34 4.05 17.55 -3.50
CA SER A 34 3.73 16.28 -4.15
C SER A 34 2.39 15.71 -3.69
N TRP A 35 2.10 15.76 -2.38
CA TRP A 35 0.80 15.33 -1.85
C TRP A 35 -0.37 16.17 -2.38
N ARG A 36 -0.20 17.49 -2.45
CA ARG A 36 -1.22 18.40 -3.01
C ARG A 36 -1.46 18.15 -4.50
N ASN A 37 -0.38 18.03 -5.28
CA ASN A 37 -0.47 17.84 -6.72
C ASN A 37 -1.12 16.50 -7.11
N ASN A 38 -0.92 15.46 -6.31
CA ASN A 38 -1.46 14.12 -6.56
C ASN A 38 -2.68 13.81 -5.68
N TRP A 39 -3.32 14.83 -5.10
CA TRP A 39 -4.37 14.61 -4.10
C TRP A 39 -5.53 13.78 -4.64
N ASP A 40 -6.01 14.06 -5.85
CA ASP A 40 -7.17 13.36 -6.44
C ASP A 40 -6.91 11.84 -6.59
N GLU A 41 -5.68 11.46 -6.94
CA GLU A 41 -5.28 10.05 -7.01
C GLU A 41 -5.16 9.45 -5.60
N LEU A 42 -4.51 10.18 -4.69
CA LEU A 42 -4.28 9.74 -3.32
C LEU A 42 -5.56 9.66 -2.50
N SER A 43 -6.58 10.49 -2.76
CA SER A 43 -7.84 10.51 -2.02
C SER A 43 -8.84 9.49 -2.54
N THR A 44 -8.59 8.88 -3.70
CA THR A 44 -9.48 7.88 -4.30
C THR A 44 -9.78 6.70 -3.37
N PHE A 45 -8.87 6.35 -2.44
CA PHE A 45 -9.16 5.28 -1.49
C PHE A 45 -10.30 5.62 -0.51
N PHE A 46 -10.67 6.90 -0.30
CA PHE A 46 -11.82 7.30 0.51
C PHE A 46 -13.16 6.79 -0.03
N LYS A 47 -13.22 6.40 -1.31
CA LYS A 47 -14.38 5.75 -1.91
C LYS A 47 -14.67 4.36 -1.31
N TYR A 48 -13.69 3.74 -0.65
CA TYR A 48 -13.86 2.43 -0.04
C TYR A 48 -14.26 2.52 1.44
N PRO A 49 -15.01 1.51 1.95
CA PRO A 49 -15.26 1.34 3.38
C PRO A 49 -13.98 1.28 4.23
N PRO A 50 -14.00 1.74 5.49
CA PRO A 50 -12.83 1.75 6.39
C PRO A 50 -12.05 0.43 6.47
N GLU A 51 -12.77 -0.69 6.42
CA GLU A 51 -12.23 -2.05 6.46
C GLU A 51 -11.32 -2.33 5.27
N ILE A 52 -11.73 -1.92 4.07
CA ILE A 52 -10.98 -2.07 2.82
C ILE A 52 -9.85 -1.04 2.76
N ARG A 53 -10.12 0.22 3.16
CA ARG A 53 -9.11 1.30 3.20
C ARG A 53 -7.88 0.91 3.99
N LYS A 54 -8.09 0.20 5.10
CA LYS A 54 -7.00 -0.28 5.94
C LYS A 54 -6.03 -1.20 5.21
N ILE A 55 -6.50 -2.05 4.29
CA ILE A 55 -5.60 -2.87 3.48
C ILE A 55 -4.78 -1.98 2.54
N ILE A 56 -5.43 -0.99 1.91
CA ILE A 56 -4.81 -0.13 0.90
C ILE A 56 -3.64 0.66 1.47
N TYR A 57 -3.82 1.35 2.61
CA TYR A 57 -2.76 2.19 3.18
C TYR A 57 -1.72 1.42 4.01
N ILE A 58 -1.92 0.12 4.27
CA ILE A 58 -0.90 -0.70 4.95
C ILE A 58 0.14 -1.12 3.92
N THR A 59 1.28 -0.45 3.93
CA THR A 59 2.42 -0.74 3.06
C THR A 59 3.33 -1.85 3.57
N ASN A 60 3.12 -2.33 4.81
CA ASN A 60 4.02 -3.28 5.48
C ASN A 60 4.36 -4.53 4.66
N ALA A 61 3.38 -5.10 3.95
CA ALA A 61 3.61 -6.29 3.12
C ALA A 61 4.55 -5.98 1.95
N MET A 62 4.29 -4.88 1.24
CA MET A 62 5.10 -4.43 0.12
C MET A 62 6.50 -3.95 0.56
N GLU A 63 6.59 -3.25 1.68
CA GLU A 63 7.86 -2.83 2.27
C GLU A 63 8.71 -4.03 2.72
N SER A 64 8.10 -5.02 3.37
CA SER A 64 8.78 -6.27 3.76
C SER A 64 9.27 -7.06 2.55
N TYR A 65 8.48 -7.15 1.49
CA TYR A 65 8.87 -7.76 0.21
C TYR A 65 10.08 -7.02 -0.39
N ASN A 66 9.97 -5.70 -0.58
CA ASN A 66 11.03 -4.86 -1.13
C ASN A 66 12.32 -4.90 -0.29
N HIS A 67 12.19 -4.93 1.04
CA HIS A 67 13.32 -5.06 1.94
C HIS A 67 14.07 -6.39 1.70
N GLN A 68 13.35 -7.50 1.56
CA GLN A 68 13.94 -8.81 1.30
C GLN A 68 14.61 -8.87 -0.08
N LEU A 69 14.01 -8.26 -1.11
CA LEU A 69 14.64 -8.13 -2.42
C LEU A 69 15.94 -7.31 -2.35
N ARG A 70 15.92 -6.15 -1.67
CA ARG A 70 17.14 -5.33 -1.47
C ARG A 70 18.21 -6.09 -0.70
N LYS A 71 17.83 -6.93 0.27
CA LYS A 71 18.77 -7.74 1.05
C LYS A 71 19.53 -8.72 0.16
N VAL A 72 18.85 -9.41 -0.77
CA VAL A 72 19.50 -10.38 -1.66
C VAL A 72 20.32 -9.73 -2.77
N THR A 73 19.93 -8.54 -3.23
CA THR A 73 20.69 -7.82 -4.25
C THR A 73 21.88 -7.03 -3.68
N LYS A 74 21.85 -6.63 -2.39
CA LYS A 74 22.93 -5.85 -1.77
C LYS A 74 24.31 -6.51 -1.83
N SER A 75 24.39 -7.85 -1.83
CA SER A 75 25.66 -8.58 -1.90
C SER A 75 26.26 -8.67 -3.31
N LYS A 76 25.49 -8.33 -4.35
CA LYS A 76 25.91 -8.35 -5.76
C LYS A 76 25.70 -6.97 -6.37
N SER A 77 26.78 -6.20 -6.47
CA SER A 77 26.75 -4.85 -7.07
C SER A 77 26.57 -4.87 -8.59
N ILE A 78 26.98 -5.96 -9.27
CA ILE A 78 26.92 -6.11 -10.72
C ILE A 78 26.34 -7.48 -11.05
N PHE A 79 25.42 -7.50 -12.01
CA PHE A 79 24.85 -8.71 -12.59
C PHE A 79 25.38 -8.87 -14.03
N PRO A 80 25.81 -10.08 -14.44
CA PRO A 80 26.34 -10.30 -15.79
C PRO A 80 25.34 -10.04 -16.92
N ASN A 81 24.05 -10.25 -16.67
CA ASN A 81 22.94 -9.99 -17.59
C ASN A 81 21.59 -9.92 -16.84
N ASP A 82 20.54 -9.48 -17.53
CA ASP A 82 19.19 -9.34 -16.95
C ASP A 82 18.61 -10.68 -16.48
N GLU A 83 18.92 -11.77 -17.17
CA GLU A 83 18.45 -13.12 -16.80
C GLU A 83 18.99 -13.55 -15.43
N SER A 84 20.25 -13.22 -15.13
CA SER A 84 20.88 -13.54 -13.85
C SER A 84 20.25 -12.77 -12.69
N LEU A 85 19.85 -11.51 -12.92
CA LEU A 85 19.10 -10.72 -11.96
C LEU A 85 17.71 -11.31 -11.74
N LEU A 86 17.00 -11.62 -12.83
CA LEU A 86 15.65 -12.19 -12.78
C LEU A 86 15.63 -13.51 -12.02
N LYS A 87 16.60 -14.41 -12.25
CA LYS A 87 16.72 -15.68 -11.50
C LYS A 87 16.87 -15.46 -9.99
N ILE A 88 17.69 -14.48 -9.57
CA ILE A 88 17.88 -14.19 -8.15
C ILE A 88 16.61 -13.60 -7.52
N LEU A 89 15.95 -12.67 -8.21
CA LEU A 89 14.69 -12.09 -7.74
C LEU A 89 13.57 -13.15 -7.68
N TYR A 90 13.54 -14.08 -8.62
CA TYR A 90 12.61 -15.20 -8.64
C TYR A 90 12.83 -16.14 -7.44
N LEU A 91 14.07 -16.58 -7.20
CA LEU A 91 14.41 -17.42 -6.06
C LEU A 91 14.09 -16.73 -4.72
N ALA A 92 14.42 -15.43 -4.60
CA ALA A 92 14.05 -14.65 -3.43
C ALA A 92 12.53 -14.56 -3.25
N THR A 93 11.79 -14.36 -4.33
CA THR A 93 10.32 -14.33 -4.29
C THR A 93 9.76 -15.65 -3.80
N ILE A 94 10.25 -16.80 -4.28
CA ILE A 94 9.86 -18.13 -3.78
C ILE A 94 10.09 -18.23 -2.27
N ASP A 95 11.26 -17.82 -1.79
CA ASP A 95 11.58 -17.93 -0.36
C ASP A 95 10.77 -16.98 0.52
N ILE A 96 10.39 -15.81 0.00
CA ILE A 96 9.49 -14.87 0.67
C ILE A 96 8.08 -15.47 0.76
N THR A 97 7.53 -15.95 -0.36
CA THR A 97 6.14 -16.42 -0.42
C THR A 97 5.91 -17.70 0.37
N LYS A 98 6.93 -18.56 0.54
CA LYS A 98 6.89 -19.70 1.48
C LYS A 98 6.49 -19.31 2.91
N LYS A 99 6.79 -18.07 3.33
CA LYS A 99 6.49 -17.58 4.68
C LYS A 99 5.13 -16.88 4.78
N TRP A 100 4.44 -16.64 3.66
CA TRP A 100 3.15 -15.96 3.63
C TRP A 100 2.01 -16.94 3.90
N THR A 101 2.05 -17.58 5.07
CA THR A 101 1.06 -18.58 5.50
C THR A 101 -0.06 -17.97 6.34
N GLN A 102 0.13 -16.76 6.87
CA GLN A 102 -0.86 -16.08 7.70
C GLN A 102 -1.91 -15.37 6.84
N GLY A 103 -3.18 -15.61 7.15
CA GLY A 103 -4.29 -14.91 6.52
C GLY A 103 -4.38 -13.43 6.92
N ILE A 104 -5.11 -12.65 6.12
CA ILE A 104 -5.36 -11.24 6.39
C ILE A 104 -6.27 -11.13 7.63
N LYS A 105 -5.85 -10.33 8.62
CA LYS A 105 -6.65 -10.11 9.83
C LYS A 105 -7.97 -9.43 9.47
N GLY A 106 -9.08 -10.03 9.87
CA GLY A 106 -10.42 -9.51 9.59
C GLY A 106 -10.91 -9.79 8.16
N TRP A 107 -10.30 -10.76 7.46
CA TRP A 107 -10.63 -11.07 6.07
C TRP A 107 -12.12 -11.31 5.81
N ALA A 108 -12.82 -12.02 6.70
CA ALA A 108 -14.26 -12.28 6.54
C ALA A 108 -15.09 -11.00 6.45
N GLN A 109 -14.81 -10.01 7.31
CA GLN A 109 -15.50 -8.72 7.30
C GLN A 109 -15.16 -7.93 6.04
N ILE A 110 -13.90 -7.95 5.62
CA ILE A 110 -13.42 -7.26 4.42
C ILE A 110 -14.08 -7.87 3.18
N LEU A 111 -14.15 -9.20 3.11
CA LEU A 111 -14.77 -9.93 2.01
C LEU A 111 -16.27 -9.62 1.91
N ALA A 112 -16.98 -9.55 3.03
CA ALA A 112 -18.38 -9.15 3.06
C ALA A 112 -18.57 -7.71 2.53
N GLN A 113 -17.71 -6.77 2.95
CA GLN A 113 -17.76 -5.39 2.44
C GLN A 113 -17.42 -5.32 0.93
N LEU A 114 -16.47 -6.14 0.45
CA LEU A 114 -16.13 -6.22 -0.97
C LEU A 114 -17.28 -6.78 -1.80
N SER A 115 -17.97 -7.81 -1.30
CA SER A 115 -19.13 -8.40 -1.97
C SER A 115 -20.26 -7.38 -2.13
N ILE A 116 -20.53 -6.57 -1.11
CA ILE A 116 -21.53 -5.49 -1.17
C ILE A 116 -21.06 -4.36 -2.11
N PHE A 117 -19.80 -3.92 -1.98
CA PHE A 117 -19.27 -2.81 -2.76
C PHE A 117 -19.11 -3.14 -4.26
N SER A 118 -18.85 -4.40 -4.59
CA SER A 118 -18.63 -4.92 -5.95
C SER A 118 -19.65 -6.00 -6.28
N GLU A 119 -20.93 -5.68 -6.13
CA GLU A 119 -22.05 -6.59 -6.37
C GLU A 119 -21.94 -7.30 -7.74
N GLY A 120 -22.20 -8.60 -7.76
CA GLY A 120 -22.14 -9.44 -8.96
C GLY A 120 -20.74 -9.82 -9.45
N ARG A 121 -19.66 -9.19 -8.94
CA ARG A 121 -18.29 -9.47 -9.42
C ARG A 121 -17.61 -10.65 -8.74
N LEU A 122 -18.07 -11.01 -7.54
CA LEU A 122 -17.46 -12.07 -6.73
C LEU A 122 -18.31 -13.34 -6.69
N ASP A 123 -19.46 -13.35 -7.35
CA ASP A 123 -20.44 -14.42 -7.23
C ASP A 123 -19.88 -15.76 -7.74
N GLU A 124 -19.15 -15.77 -8.86
CA GLU A 124 -18.51 -16.97 -9.41
C GLU A 124 -17.40 -17.58 -8.51
N VAL A 125 -16.89 -16.81 -7.54
CA VAL A 125 -15.81 -17.23 -6.64
C VAL A 125 -16.34 -17.57 -5.25
N LEU A 126 -17.48 -17.00 -4.87
CA LEU A 126 -18.10 -17.16 -3.55
C LEU A 126 -19.26 -18.15 -3.54
N PHE A 127 -19.86 -18.45 -4.70
CA PHE A 127 -20.99 -19.36 -4.90
C PHE A 127 -20.70 -20.33 -6.06
#